data_AF-A0A1H5XUS2-F1
#
_entry.id   AF-A0A1H5XUS2-F1
#
_cell.length_a   1.000
_cell.length_b   1.000
_cell.length_c   1.000
_cell.angle_alpha   90.00
_cell.angle_beta   90.00
_cell.angle_gamma   90.00
#
_symmetry.space_group_name_H-M   'P 1'
#
loop_
_entity.id
_entity.type
_entity.pdbx_description
1 polymer ?
#
loop_
_entity_poly.entity_id
_entity_poly.type
_entity_poly.pdbx_seq_one_letter_code
_entity_poly.pdbx_strand_id
1 'polypeptide(L)'
;MENNPILKHPWNYSAGELEKLMFKPLRFHVGEIKSDEVKEIVEGVIVKIILASNPPHLPADIVVELVDNSTIRYCILEVKGFSYPKN
;
A
#
# COMPACT_ATOMS: atom_id res chain seq x y z
N MET A 1 -2.10 20.33 16.54
CA MET A 1 -2.68 19.79 15.29
C MET A 1 -1.71 18.73 14.81
N GLU A 2 -1.93 17.46 15.18
CA GLU A 2 -1.15 16.36 14.60
C GLU A 2 -1.52 16.28 13.12
N ASN A 3 -0.54 16.54 12.25
CA ASN A 3 -0.64 16.25 10.82
C ASN A 3 -0.77 14.73 10.67
N ASN A 4 -1.98 14.20 10.75
CA ASN A 4 -2.25 12.85 10.31
C ASN A 4 -1.88 12.80 8.82
N PRO A 5 -0.89 11.98 8.41
CA PRO A 5 -0.56 11.86 7.00
C PRO A 5 -1.84 11.44 6.28
N ILE A 6 -2.24 12.21 5.27
CA ILE A 6 -3.48 12.00 4.54
C ILE A 6 -3.45 10.57 3.97
N LEU A 7 -4.15 9.65 4.63
CA LEU A 7 -4.32 8.27 4.22
C LEU A 7 -5.21 8.29 2.97
N LYS A 8 -4.60 8.39 1.80
CA LYS A 8 -5.32 8.14 0.56
C LYS A 8 -5.37 6.63 0.36
N HIS A 9 -6.58 6.12 0.14
CA HIS A 9 -6.77 4.74 -0.30
C HIS A 9 -5.90 4.51 -1.56
N PRO A 10 -5.22 3.36 -1.70
CA PRO A 10 -4.35 3.06 -2.84
C PRO A 10 -5.04 3.18 -4.21
N TRP A 11 -6.36 2.96 -4.27
CA TRP A 11 -7.18 3.18 -5.45
C TRP A 11 -7.13 4.64 -5.96
N ASN A 12 -6.89 5.60 -5.07
CA ASN A 12 -6.77 7.00 -5.44
C ASN A 12 -5.43 7.34 -6.11
N TYR A 13 -4.52 6.37 -6.25
CA TYR A 13 -3.24 6.55 -6.91
C TYR A 13 -3.28 5.93 -8.31
N SER A 14 -2.79 6.68 -9.29
CA SER A 14 -2.40 6.10 -10.58
C SER A 14 -1.20 5.15 -10.41
N ALA A 15 -1.01 4.23 -11.36
CA ALA A 15 0.13 3.30 -11.34
C ALA A 15 1.47 4.05 -11.21
N GLY A 16 1.65 5.15 -11.94
CA GLY A 16 2.86 5.99 -11.87
C GLY A 16 3.04 6.73 -10.54
N GLU A 17 1.99 6.93 -9.73
CA GLU A 17 2.14 7.47 -8.38
C GLU A 17 2.52 6.40 -7.36
N LEU A 18 2.03 5.16 -7.51
CA LEU A 18 2.50 4.05 -6.69
C LEU A 18 3.96 3.69 -6.98
N GLU A 19 4.41 3.82 -8.23
CA GLU A 19 5.83 3.65 -8.58
C GLU A 19 6.73 4.62 -7.80
N LYS A 20 6.27 5.86 -7.55
CA LYS A 20 7.01 6.84 -6.73
C LYS A 20 7.10 6.46 -5.25
N LEU A 21 6.28 5.52 -4.79
CA LEU A 21 6.27 4.98 -3.43
C LEU A 21 7.12 3.71 -3.30
N MET A 22 7.56 3.10 -4.41
CA MET A 22 8.43 1.93 -4.39
C MET A 22 9.77 2.24 -3.72
N PHE A 23 10.31 1.23 -3.04
CA PHE A 23 11.59 1.29 -2.31
C PHE A 23 11.68 2.36 -1.21
N LYS A 24 10.54 2.94 -0.81
CA LYS A 24 10.45 3.83 0.34
C LYS A 24 9.85 3.09 1.53
N PRO A 25 10.36 3.31 2.75
CA PRO A 25 9.78 2.72 3.95
C PRO A 25 8.40 3.32 4.19
N LEU A 26 7.40 2.45 4.31
CA LEU A 26 6.00 2.79 4.49
C LEU A 26 5.38 1.91 5.58
N ARG A 27 4.38 2.46 6.25
CA ARG A 27 3.39 1.74 7.03
C ARG A 27 2.18 1.47 6.16
N PHE A 28 1.83 0.20 6.01
CA PHE A 28 0.66 -0.26 5.28
C PHE A 28 -0.44 -0.56 6.28
N HIS A 29 -1.57 0.12 6.13
CA HIS A 29 -2.77 -0.15 6.92
C HIS A 29 -3.60 -1.16 6.14
N VAL A 30 -3.70 -2.39 6.63
CA VAL A 30 -4.32 -3.51 5.92
C VAL A 30 -5.58 -3.95 6.66
N GLY A 31 -6.62 -4.27 5.91
CA GLY A 31 -7.92 -4.72 6.41
C GLY A 31 -8.64 -5.60 5.40
N GLU A 32 -9.89 -5.94 5.70
CA GLU A 32 -10.70 -6.78 4.81
C GLU A 32 -11.25 -5.99 3.61
N ILE A 33 -11.38 -6.63 2.45
CA ILE A 33 -11.83 -6.00 1.19
C ILE A 33 -13.17 -5.25 1.33
N LYS A 34 -14.09 -5.74 2.16
CA LYS A 34 -15.45 -5.19 2.33
C LYS A 34 -15.65 -4.41 3.63
N SER A 35 -14.57 -4.05 4.31
CA SER A 35 -14.59 -3.28 5.55
C SER A 35 -13.62 -2.10 5.46
N ASP A 36 -13.97 -0.99 6.09
CA ASP A 36 -13.07 0.16 6.27
C ASP A 36 -12.18 -0.02 7.51
N GLU A 37 -12.36 -1.10 8.26
CA GLU A 37 -11.58 -1.43 9.44
C GLU A 37 -10.14 -1.83 9.08
N VAL A 38 -9.18 -1.20 9.74
CA VAL A 38 -7.77 -1.63 9.72
C VAL A 38 -7.60 -2.74 10.73
N LYS A 39 -7.18 -3.92 10.26
CA LYS A 39 -6.88 -5.09 11.09
C LYS A 39 -5.42 -5.18 11.48
N GLU A 40 -4.55 -4.70 10.61
CA GLU A 40 -3.10 -4.86 10.75
C GLU A 40 -2.38 -3.63 10.22
N ILE A 41 -1.26 -3.28 10.86
CA ILE A 41 -0.32 -2.29 10.37
C ILE A 41 1.04 -2.96 10.22
N VAL A 42 1.54 -3.03 8.99
CA VAL A 42 2.87 -3.59 8.69
C VAL A 42 3.81 -2.51 8.19
N GLU A 43 5.11 -2.67 8.47
CA GLU A 43 6.17 -1.80 7.97
C GLU A 43 7.01 -2.54 6.93
N GLY A 44 7.25 -1.88 5.80
CA GLY A 44 8.02 -2.46 4.70
C GLY A 44 8.21 -1.52 3.53
N VAL A 45 8.64 -2.07 2.40
CA VAL A 45 8.84 -1.35 1.14
C VAL A 45 8.10 -2.06 0.00
N ILE A 46 7.47 -1.29 -0.89
CA ILE A 46 6.89 -1.88 -2.11
C ILE A 46 8.05 -2.22 -3.05
N VAL A 47 8.19 -3.51 -3.37
CA VAL A 47 9.22 -4.03 -4.29
C VAL A 47 8.66 -4.39 -5.67
N LYS A 48 7.34 -4.58 -5.77
CA LYS A 48 6.67 -4.87 -7.04
C LYS A 48 5.22 -4.41 -7.02
N ILE A 49 4.73 -3.90 -8.14
CA ILE A 49 3.33 -3.58 -8.39
C ILE A 49 2.84 -4.48 -9.54
N ILE A 50 1.69 -5.12 -9.36
CA ILE A 50 1.02 -5.91 -10.39
C ILE A 50 -0.18 -5.08 -10.85
N LEU A 51 -0.27 -4.84 -12.16
CA LEU A 51 -1.36 -4.07 -12.76
C LEU A 51 -2.45 -5.00 -13.30
N ALA A 52 -3.69 -4.50 -13.33
CA ALA A 52 -4.79 -5.17 -14.00
C ALA A 52 -4.52 -5.29 -15.51
N SER A 53 -4.90 -6.41 -16.12
CA SER A 53 -4.66 -6.68 -17.54
C SER A 53 -5.41 -5.74 -18.49
N ASN A 54 -6.49 -5.13 -18.02
CA ASN A 54 -7.30 -4.22 -18.82
C ASN A 54 -6.89 -2.76 -18.59
N PRO A 55 -6.75 -1.95 -19.65
CA PRO A 55 -6.64 -0.50 -19.52
C PRO A 55 -7.79 0.06 -18.65
N PRO A 56 -7.54 1.00 -17.72
CA PRO A 56 -6.33 1.82 -17.59
C PRO A 56 -5.20 1.22 -16.73
N HIS A 57 -5.07 -0.11 -16.63
CA HIS A 57 -3.99 -0.82 -15.92
C HIS A 57 -3.83 -0.34 -14.47
N LEU A 58 -4.94 -0.29 -13.75
CA LEU A 58 -4.93 0.07 -12.34
C LEU A 58 -4.11 -0.94 -11.53
N PRO A 59 -3.48 -0.52 -10.42
CA PRO A 59 -2.85 -1.43 -9.49
C PRO A 59 -3.85 -2.49 -9.01
N ALA A 60 -3.49 -3.77 -9.14
CA ALA A 60 -4.28 -4.90 -8.67
C ALA A 60 -3.70 -5.46 -7.37
N ASP A 61 -2.39 -5.63 -7.33
CA ASP A 61 -1.66 -6.11 -6.15
C ASP A 61 -0.36 -5.35 -5.97
N ILE A 62 0.12 -5.36 -4.72
CA ILE A 62 1.46 -4.91 -4.36
C ILE A 62 2.19 -6.04 -3.62
N VAL A 63 3.49 -6.14 -3.84
CA VAL A 63 4.38 -6.98 -3.06
C VAL A 63 5.20 -6.08 -2.16
N VAL A 64 5.11 -6.34 -0.86
CA VAL A 64 5.80 -5.61 0.19
C VAL A 64 6.87 -6.51 0.76
N GLU A 65 8.11 -6.02 0.80
CA GLU A 65 9.19 -6.62 1.58
C GLU A 65 9.18 -5.98 2.97
N LEU A 66 9.02 -6.82 4.00
CA LEU A 66 8.97 -6.42 5.40
C LEU A 66 10.37 -6.28 5.99
N VAL A 67 10.46 -5.69 7.18
CA VAL A 67 11.73 -5.45 7.91
C VAL A 67 12.51 -6.73 8.24
N ASP A 68 11.86 -7.89 8.26
CA ASP A 68 12.47 -9.20 8.49
C ASP A 68 12.90 -9.90 7.18
N ASN A 69 12.89 -9.18 6.05
CA ASN A 69 13.14 -9.65 4.70
C ASN A 69 12.12 -10.68 4.17
N SER A 70 11.00 -10.90 4.87
CA SER A 70 9.89 -11.65 4.31
C SER A 70 9.11 -10.80 3.31
N THR A 71 8.45 -11.45 2.35
CA THR A 71 7.61 -10.76 1.36
C THR A 71 6.16 -11.16 1.52
N ILE A 72 5.27 -10.17 1.55
CA ILE A 72 3.82 -10.36 1.56
C ILE A 72 3.21 -9.71 0.32
N ARG A 73 2.24 -10.39 -0.28
CA ARG A 73 1.41 -9.84 -1.36
C ARG A 73 0.09 -9.38 -0.78
N TYR A 74 -0.28 -8.13 -1.05
CA TYR A 74 -1.59 -7.59 -0.73
C TYR A 74 -2.36 -7.29 -2.01
N CYS A 75 -3.65 -7.66 -2.02
CA CYS A 75 -4.57 -7.08 -2.98
C CYS A 75 -4.73 -5.58 -2.64
N ILE A 76 -4.79 -4.73 -3.66
CA ILE A 76 -4.92 -3.29 -3.49
C ILE A 76 -6.16 -2.88 -2.66
N LEU A 77 -7.18 -3.76 -2.61
CA LEU A 77 -8.44 -3.57 -1.88
C LEU A 77 -8.32 -3.85 -0.37
N GLU A 78 -7.30 -4.62 0.01
CA GLU A 78 -7.00 -4.91 1.41
C GLU A 78 -6.26 -3.74 2.06
N VAL A 79 -5.49 -2.99 1.26
CA VAL A 79 -4.71 -1.86 1.75
C VAL A 79 -5.61 -0.61 1.86
N LYS A 80 -5.81 -0.13 3.08
CA LYS A 80 -6.66 1.04 3.39
C LYS A 80 -5.93 2.37 3.24
N GLY A 81 -4.60 2.34 3.34
CA GLY A 81 -3.77 3.50 3.10
C GLY A 81 -2.30 3.25 3.40
N PHE A 82 -1.48 4.25 3.06
CA PHE A 82 -0.06 4.29 3.36
C PHE A 82 0.25 5.50 4.23
N SER A 83 1.19 5.33 5.17
CA SER A 83 1.77 6.44 5.92
C SER A 83 3.28 6.28 6.02
N TYR A 84 4.02 7.37 6.14
CA TYR A 84 5.44 7.27 6.48
C TYR A 84 5.61 6.82 7.94
N PRO A 85 6.63 6.02 8.28
CA PRO A 85 6.98 5.74 9.66
C PRO A 85 7.17 7.06 10.43
N LYS A 86 6.68 7.14 11.67
CA LYS A 86 7.04 8.25 12.57
C LYS A 86 8.50 8.00 13.01
N ASN A 87 9.38 8.95 12.74
CA ASN A 87 10.74 8.98 13.31
C ASN A 87 10.70 9.01 14.84
#